data_AF-A0A812WVV2-F1
#
_entry.id   AF-A0A812WVV2-F1
#
_cell.length_a   1.000
_cell.length_b   1.000
_cell.length_c   1.000
_cell.angle_alpha   90.00
_cell.angle_beta   90.00
_cell.angle_gamma   90.00
#
_symmetry.space_group_name_H-M   'P 1'
#
loop_
_entity.id
_entity.type
_entity.pdbx_description
1 polymer ?
#
loop_
_entity_poly.entity_id
_entity_poly.type
_entity_poly.pdbx_seq_one_letter_code
_entity_poly.pdbx_strand_id
1 'polypeptide(L)'
;MIEGGTVKVVCPKGSAGQGVYLSCEGGYINVTESTCQRSSFCPAGVVTSGSAEVPYDNLDDKELLILACPDGFSGSLNIVCHKGEVEVERGSCRQGCEPGLVASVQDPDLAEPEVLSMAHGSLADGELVRLECPDGYVGHVMYRCLDGNVSQACEESDTVIPEEAEADIQHEGDDGDLEAPRPEDHEEDPAPFDTDEPKCACRLVASTPAAGSAGSPGGDVTAEGLRSELPVAALAAAVTAAVLLLVFTMGLLRHRLLKRRAMAAAVAAAVGDMPTGPPLTPVAPPASACALGLPKVGSFSGRSARSTASAPTAASSHTRARTEECIDLVIDQLTLPPYWATRDGIHIFPDPNRIAEVQQLMNDTWRSRYTRDRWLVAGAERVPLGCRVANVLRVENHRAFTRYANYKDGLRMKRSGPCSPFRVQTSDRINLLDDEINERYLFHGTNPESAQSIARDLFKMDRAGSCAGSMFGRGIYLAENASKSDEYAKEGAGVYLGLCAMLLCRCAMGEVLTVSQPGDIQETVRAGGYDSVCGDRLAAAGTFREMVFFNEEAVYAEFIVIYTRVFE
;
A
#
# COMPACT_ATOMS: atom_id res chain seq x y z
N MET A 1 -28.86 -31.20 0.81
CA MET A 1 -28.91 -31.21 2.29
C MET A 1 -28.99 -32.66 2.72
N ILE A 2 -28.25 -33.08 3.74
CA ILE A 2 -28.37 -34.44 4.29
C ILE A 2 -29.60 -34.52 5.21
N GLU A 3 -30.19 -35.72 5.36
CA GLU A 3 -31.33 -35.96 6.26
C GLU A 3 -31.00 -35.51 7.69
N GLY A 4 -31.89 -34.73 8.31
CA GLY A 4 -31.66 -34.09 9.62
C GLY A 4 -30.70 -32.89 9.59
N GLY A 5 -30.20 -32.50 8.41
CA GLY A 5 -29.36 -31.32 8.23
C GLY A 5 -30.17 -30.03 8.18
N THR A 6 -29.60 -28.96 8.73
CA THR A 6 -30.13 -27.60 8.67
C THR A 6 -29.19 -26.72 7.87
N VAL A 7 -29.72 -25.88 6.96
CA VAL A 7 -28.96 -24.87 6.24
C VAL A 7 -29.57 -23.49 6.45
N LYS A 8 -28.72 -22.49 6.63
CA LYS A 8 -29.12 -21.08 6.67
C LYS A 8 -28.94 -20.47 5.29
N VAL A 9 -30.00 -19.89 4.76
CA VAL A 9 -30.01 -19.12 3.51
C VAL A 9 -30.01 -17.64 3.88
N VAL A 10 -29.12 -16.87 3.26
CA VAL A 10 -29.07 -15.41 3.42
C VAL A 10 -30.37 -14.80 2.92
N CYS A 11 -30.83 -13.71 3.55
CA CYS A 11 -32.04 -13.03 3.12
C CYS A 11 -31.92 -12.60 1.64
N PRO A 12 -33.00 -12.75 0.85
CA PRO A 12 -33.02 -12.29 -0.53
C PRO A 12 -32.85 -10.77 -0.60
N LYS A 13 -32.33 -10.27 -1.72
CA LYS A 13 -32.11 -8.82 -1.95
C LYS A 13 -33.37 -8.01 -1.64
N GLY A 14 -33.22 -6.89 -0.91
CA GLY A 14 -34.33 -6.06 -0.43
C GLY A 14 -35.02 -6.59 0.84
N SER A 15 -34.35 -7.45 1.60
CA SER A 15 -34.79 -7.88 2.91
C SER A 15 -33.63 -8.01 3.90
N ALA A 16 -33.87 -7.61 5.14
CA ALA A 16 -32.92 -7.67 6.24
C ALA A 16 -33.39 -8.70 7.29
N GLY A 17 -32.45 -9.37 7.94
CA GLY A 17 -32.74 -10.39 8.95
C GLY A 17 -31.60 -11.39 9.12
N GLN A 18 -31.78 -12.36 10.01
CA GLN A 18 -30.80 -13.43 10.25
C GLN A 18 -30.87 -14.54 9.19
N GLY A 19 -31.69 -14.43 8.15
CA GLY A 19 -31.83 -15.43 7.10
C GLY A 19 -33.06 -16.34 7.25
N VAL A 20 -33.15 -17.32 6.35
CA VAL A 20 -34.15 -18.39 6.35
C VAL A 20 -33.45 -19.70 6.69
N TYR A 21 -33.92 -20.38 7.73
CA TYR A 21 -33.42 -21.69 8.15
C TYR A 21 -34.27 -22.77 7.50
N LEU A 22 -33.60 -23.67 6.80
CA LEU A 22 -34.21 -24.81 6.11
C LEU A 22 -33.72 -26.10 6.75
N SER A 23 -34.61 -27.06 6.97
CA SER A 23 -34.28 -28.41 7.43
C SER A 23 -34.69 -29.45 6.38
N CYS A 24 -34.00 -30.59 6.35
CA CYS A 24 -34.39 -31.74 5.53
C CYS A 24 -34.96 -32.85 6.41
N GLU A 25 -36.25 -33.16 6.25
CA GLU A 25 -36.93 -34.26 6.94
C GLU A 25 -37.77 -35.07 5.96
N GLY A 26 -37.57 -36.40 5.95
CA GLY A 26 -38.28 -37.33 5.07
C GLY A 26 -38.04 -37.08 3.58
N GLY A 27 -36.89 -36.51 3.21
CA GLY A 27 -36.60 -36.08 1.84
C GLY A 27 -37.30 -34.78 1.40
N TYR A 28 -37.96 -34.06 2.29
CA TYR A 28 -38.58 -32.75 2.03
C TYR A 28 -37.81 -31.63 2.71
N ILE A 29 -37.76 -30.46 2.07
CA ILE A 29 -37.17 -29.25 2.65
C ILE A 29 -38.26 -28.46 3.37
N ASN A 30 -38.11 -28.26 4.67
CA ASN A 30 -39.01 -27.49 5.51
C ASN A 30 -38.35 -26.20 5.98
N VAL A 31 -39.09 -25.09 5.96
CA VAL A 31 -38.64 -23.83 6.58
C VAL A 31 -38.90 -23.91 8.07
N THR A 32 -37.86 -23.84 8.90
CA THR A 32 -37.98 -23.91 10.37
C THR A 32 -38.10 -22.53 10.99
N GLU A 33 -37.31 -21.56 10.51
CA GLU A 33 -37.36 -20.17 10.94
C GLU A 33 -37.13 -19.24 9.75
N SER A 34 -37.85 -18.12 9.71
CA SER A 34 -37.61 -17.04 8.76
C SER A 34 -37.62 -15.73 9.50
N THR A 35 -36.50 -15.00 9.42
CA THR A 35 -36.34 -13.69 10.06
C THR A 35 -36.18 -12.57 9.04
N CYS A 36 -36.28 -12.88 7.75
CA CYS A 36 -36.15 -11.90 6.69
C CYS A 36 -37.40 -11.01 6.64
N GLN A 37 -37.20 -9.73 6.89
CA GLN A 37 -38.21 -8.69 6.80
C GLN A 37 -37.87 -7.77 5.63
N ARG A 38 -38.90 -7.27 4.94
CA ARG A 38 -38.71 -6.33 3.84
C ARG A 38 -38.00 -5.08 4.37
N SER A 39 -36.79 -4.82 3.89
CA SER A 39 -36.02 -3.62 4.22
C SER A 39 -36.16 -2.61 3.09
N SER A 40 -36.13 -1.33 3.43
CA SER A 40 -35.75 -0.30 2.47
C SER A 40 -34.36 -0.63 1.92
N PHE A 41 -34.13 -0.43 0.63
CA PHE A 41 -32.83 -0.63 0.01
C PHE A 41 -32.69 0.40 -1.10
N CYS A 42 -31.46 0.78 -1.41
CA CYS A 42 -31.15 1.71 -2.48
C CYS A 42 -30.81 0.88 -3.72
N PRO A 43 -31.57 1.01 -4.83
CA PRO A 43 -31.22 0.31 -6.06
C PRO A 43 -29.89 0.83 -6.61
N ALA A 44 -29.22 0.00 -7.41
CA ALA A 44 -27.99 0.40 -8.09
C ALA A 44 -28.19 1.73 -8.84
N GLY A 45 -27.22 2.61 -8.74
CA GLY A 45 -27.35 3.99 -9.18
C GLY A 45 -26.00 4.67 -9.36
N VAL A 46 -26.02 6.00 -9.43
CA VAL A 46 -24.83 6.83 -9.56
C VAL A 46 -24.89 7.92 -8.51
N VAL A 47 -23.77 8.14 -7.81
CA VAL A 47 -23.59 9.25 -6.88
C VAL A 47 -22.62 10.26 -7.51
N THR A 48 -22.92 11.55 -7.38
CA THR A 48 -22.11 12.62 -7.97
C THR A 48 -21.26 13.32 -6.92
N SER A 49 -19.98 13.52 -7.21
CA SER A 49 -19.07 14.34 -6.41
C SER A 49 -18.31 15.30 -7.30
N GLY A 50 -18.63 16.59 -7.25
CA GLY A 50 -18.08 17.57 -8.19
C GLY A 50 -18.49 17.23 -9.63
N SER A 51 -17.52 17.03 -10.52
CA SER A 51 -17.74 16.56 -11.90
C SER A 51 -17.64 15.04 -12.06
N ALA A 52 -17.37 14.29 -10.99
CA ALA A 52 -17.28 12.82 -11.03
C ALA A 52 -18.64 12.15 -10.84
N GLU A 53 -18.94 11.19 -11.71
CA GLU A 53 -20.09 10.29 -11.61
C GLU A 53 -19.60 8.90 -11.17
N VAL A 54 -19.95 8.49 -9.95
CA VAL A 54 -19.48 7.22 -9.36
C VAL A 54 -20.63 6.22 -9.27
N PRO A 55 -20.61 5.14 -10.05
CA PRO A 55 -21.65 4.12 -10.01
C PRO A 55 -21.54 3.28 -8.73
N TYR A 56 -22.68 2.84 -8.20
CA TYR A 56 -22.78 1.93 -7.07
C TYR A 56 -23.83 0.84 -7.33
N ASP A 57 -23.59 -0.35 -6.76
CA ASP A 57 -24.53 -1.46 -6.79
C ASP A 57 -25.61 -1.31 -5.71
N ASN A 58 -26.64 -2.18 -5.72
CA ASN A 58 -27.73 -2.10 -4.74
C ASN A 58 -27.19 -2.17 -3.30
N LEU A 59 -27.71 -1.31 -2.41
CA LEU A 59 -27.33 -1.20 -1.00
C LEU A 59 -28.51 -1.48 -0.09
N ASP A 60 -28.30 -2.25 0.97
CA ASP A 60 -29.28 -2.44 2.03
C ASP A 60 -29.36 -1.21 2.96
N ASP A 61 -30.50 -0.98 3.64
CA ASP A 61 -30.64 0.14 4.58
C ASP A 61 -29.54 0.13 5.66
N LYS A 62 -28.88 1.28 5.82
CA LYS A 62 -27.73 1.56 6.69
C LYS A 62 -26.44 0.84 6.31
N GLU A 63 -26.39 0.17 5.16
CA GLU A 63 -25.16 -0.35 4.60
C GLU A 63 -24.26 0.81 4.17
N LEU A 64 -23.00 0.77 4.62
CA LEU A 64 -21.95 1.68 4.20
C LEU A 64 -21.15 1.02 3.08
N LEU A 65 -21.02 1.71 1.95
CA LEU A 65 -20.17 1.29 0.83
C LEU A 65 -19.15 2.38 0.51
N ILE A 66 -17.90 1.96 0.31
CA ILE A 66 -16.79 2.84 -0.08
C ILE A 66 -16.50 2.61 -1.55
N LEU A 67 -16.71 3.66 -2.34
CA LEU A 67 -16.50 3.64 -3.78
C LEU A 67 -15.19 4.35 -4.11
N ALA A 68 -14.32 3.70 -4.86
CA ALA A 68 -13.19 4.39 -5.48
C ALA A 68 -13.70 5.34 -6.58
N CYS A 69 -13.08 6.50 -6.71
CA CYS A 69 -13.41 7.41 -7.79
C CYS A 69 -13.04 6.82 -9.16
N PRO A 70 -13.80 7.16 -10.22
CA PRO A 70 -13.54 6.69 -11.58
C PRO A 70 -12.27 7.30 -12.17
N ASP A 71 -11.78 6.72 -13.27
CA ASP A 71 -10.57 7.17 -13.97
C ASP A 71 -10.58 8.69 -14.22
N GLY A 72 -9.44 9.34 -13.94
CA GLY A 72 -9.29 10.80 -14.01
C GLY A 72 -9.61 11.55 -12.72
N PHE A 73 -10.19 10.85 -11.73
CA PHE A 73 -10.46 11.38 -10.40
C PHE A 73 -9.72 10.58 -9.33
N SER A 74 -9.22 11.29 -8.34
CA SER A 74 -8.56 10.75 -7.14
C SER A 74 -9.47 10.97 -5.94
N GLY A 75 -9.60 9.94 -5.11
CA GLY A 75 -10.48 9.99 -3.94
C GLY A 75 -11.30 8.73 -3.76
N SER A 76 -12.20 8.79 -2.79
CA SER A 76 -13.26 7.81 -2.60
C SER A 76 -14.50 8.49 -2.03
N LEU A 77 -15.66 7.86 -2.20
CA LEU A 77 -16.92 8.27 -1.60
C LEU A 77 -17.39 7.19 -0.64
N ASN A 78 -17.66 7.59 0.60
CA ASN A 78 -18.35 6.77 1.58
C ASN A 78 -19.83 7.08 1.44
N ILE A 79 -20.57 6.15 0.85
CA ILE A 79 -22.01 6.27 0.71
C ILE A 79 -22.73 5.36 1.69
N VAL A 80 -23.88 5.82 2.18
CA VAL A 80 -24.76 5.05 3.04
C VAL A 80 -26.16 5.08 2.47
N CYS A 81 -26.85 3.94 2.50
CA CYS A 81 -28.27 3.91 2.16
C CYS A 81 -29.11 4.26 3.39
N HIS A 82 -29.96 5.27 3.31
CA HIS A 82 -30.93 5.63 4.33
C HIS A 82 -32.33 5.62 3.74
N LYS A 83 -33.15 4.64 4.15
CA LYS A 83 -34.57 4.51 3.76
C LYS A 83 -34.80 4.51 2.24
N GLY A 84 -33.84 4.01 1.45
CA GLY A 84 -33.92 3.95 -0.01
C GLY A 84 -33.31 5.15 -0.73
N GLU A 85 -32.72 6.10 -0.02
CA GLU A 85 -31.93 7.21 -0.56
C GLU A 85 -30.45 7.02 -0.22
N VAL A 86 -29.57 7.27 -1.17
CA VAL A 86 -28.12 7.19 -0.97
C VAL A 86 -27.60 8.56 -0.58
N GLU A 87 -26.91 8.62 0.55
CA GLU A 87 -26.24 9.82 1.05
C GLU A 87 -24.73 9.61 1.04
N VAL A 88 -23.97 10.64 0.63
CA VAL A 88 -22.52 10.68 0.80
C VAL A 88 -22.24 11.11 2.24
N GLU A 89 -21.79 10.20 3.08
CA GLU A 89 -21.44 10.51 4.47
C GLU A 89 -20.13 11.30 4.51
N ARG A 90 -19.12 10.86 3.74
CA ARG A 90 -17.77 11.45 3.68
C ARG A 90 -17.08 11.15 2.35
N GLY A 91 -16.02 11.89 2.05
CA GLY A 91 -15.19 11.69 0.87
C GLY A 91 -15.56 12.59 -0.31
N SER A 92 -14.67 12.68 -1.28
CA SER A 92 -14.84 13.48 -2.49
C SER A 92 -13.98 12.92 -3.61
N CYS A 93 -14.48 12.94 -4.83
CA CYS A 93 -13.68 12.74 -6.04
C CYS A 93 -13.13 14.07 -6.53
N ARG A 94 -11.80 14.21 -6.56
CA ARG A 94 -11.09 15.40 -7.03
C ARG A 94 -10.29 15.08 -8.28
N GLN A 95 -10.20 16.02 -9.20
CA GLN A 95 -9.56 15.79 -10.49
C GLN A 95 -8.02 15.76 -10.36
N GLY A 96 -7.35 14.85 -11.07
CA GLY A 96 -5.89 14.92 -11.24
C GLY A 96 -5.49 16.06 -12.18
N CYS A 97 -4.22 16.46 -12.15
CA CYS A 97 -3.68 17.48 -13.04
C CYS A 97 -3.04 16.81 -14.26
N GLU A 98 -3.53 17.15 -15.46
CA GLU A 98 -2.95 16.69 -16.71
C GLU A 98 -1.54 17.28 -16.93
N PRO A 99 -0.68 16.64 -17.75
CA PRO A 99 0.65 17.15 -18.05
C PRO A 99 0.58 18.58 -18.58
N GLY A 100 1.43 19.46 -18.06
CA GLY A 100 1.33 20.89 -18.29
C GLY A 100 2.61 21.66 -17.99
N LEU A 101 2.52 22.98 -18.14
CA LEU A 101 3.58 23.92 -17.77
C LEU A 101 3.15 24.69 -16.52
N VAL A 102 4.07 24.83 -15.58
CA VAL A 102 3.95 25.71 -14.42
C VAL A 102 4.94 26.86 -14.52
N ALA A 103 4.52 28.02 -14.03
CA ALA A 103 5.29 29.26 -14.06
C ALA A 103 5.86 29.55 -12.67
N SER A 104 7.19 29.66 -12.58
CA SER A 104 7.89 30.18 -11.40
C SER A 104 8.31 31.63 -11.67
N VAL A 105 7.77 32.56 -10.89
CA VAL A 105 8.08 33.99 -11.00
C VAL A 105 9.35 34.29 -10.23
N GLN A 106 10.34 34.87 -10.90
CA GLN A 106 11.56 35.36 -10.29
C GLN A 106 11.42 36.85 -9.98
N ASP A 107 11.89 37.24 -8.79
CA ASP A 107 11.95 38.63 -8.32
C ASP A 107 10.67 39.42 -8.61
N PRO A 108 9.57 39.14 -7.87
CA PRO A 108 8.25 39.71 -8.14
C PRO A 108 8.18 41.23 -7.98
N ASP A 109 9.21 41.86 -7.42
CA ASP A 109 9.29 43.30 -7.16
C ASP A 109 9.85 44.10 -8.37
N LEU A 110 10.30 43.42 -9.44
CA LEU A 110 10.73 44.07 -10.67
C LEU A 110 9.57 44.52 -11.56
N ALA A 111 9.77 45.61 -12.31
CA ALA A 111 8.76 46.18 -13.22
C ALA A 111 8.35 45.21 -14.36
N GLU A 112 9.23 44.28 -14.73
CA GLU A 112 8.94 43.14 -15.59
C GLU A 112 9.56 41.88 -14.95
N PRO A 113 8.78 41.07 -14.21
CA PRO A 113 9.31 39.90 -13.54
C PRO A 113 9.59 38.77 -14.55
N GLU A 114 10.70 38.06 -14.35
CA GLU A 114 11.09 36.96 -15.23
C GLU A 114 10.30 35.69 -14.86
N VAL A 115 9.64 35.07 -15.84
CA VAL A 115 8.79 33.89 -15.62
C VAL A 115 9.45 32.65 -16.22
N LEU A 116 9.84 31.72 -15.36
CA LEU A 116 10.40 30.42 -15.76
C LEU A 116 9.28 29.40 -15.94
N SER A 117 9.20 28.79 -17.13
CA SER A 117 8.23 27.74 -17.42
C SER A 117 8.87 26.36 -17.26
N MET A 118 8.29 25.51 -16.41
CA MET A 118 8.74 24.15 -16.17
C MET A 118 7.63 23.15 -16.47
N ALA A 119 7.97 22.03 -17.08
CA ALA A 119 6.99 20.99 -17.43
C ALA A 119 6.83 19.98 -16.30
N HIS A 120 5.59 19.56 -16.04
CA HIS A 120 5.28 18.42 -15.18
C HIS A 120 4.48 17.36 -15.95
N GLY A 121 4.61 16.10 -15.52
CA GLY A 121 3.77 15.00 -16.02
C GLY A 121 2.36 15.03 -15.42
N SER A 122 1.59 13.97 -15.64
CA SER A 122 0.30 13.79 -14.96
C SER A 122 0.53 13.68 -13.45
N LEU A 123 -0.25 14.40 -12.65
CA LEU A 123 -0.18 14.39 -11.19
C LEU A 123 -1.54 13.97 -10.62
N ALA A 124 -1.54 13.10 -9.62
CA ALA A 124 -2.72 12.84 -8.82
C ALA A 124 -3.05 14.04 -7.91
N ASP A 125 -4.31 14.17 -7.51
CA ASP A 125 -4.69 15.19 -6.52
C ASP A 125 -3.91 15.00 -5.21
N GLY A 126 -3.32 16.09 -4.71
CA GLY A 126 -2.46 16.13 -3.53
C GLY A 126 -0.99 15.76 -3.80
N GLU A 127 -0.66 15.22 -4.98
CA GLU A 127 0.71 14.82 -5.35
C GLU A 127 1.64 16.03 -5.44
N LEU A 128 2.83 15.88 -4.84
CA LEU A 128 3.91 16.86 -4.89
C LEU A 128 4.93 16.45 -5.96
N VAL A 129 5.28 17.39 -6.82
CA VAL A 129 6.35 17.23 -7.82
C VAL A 129 7.47 18.22 -7.55
N ARG A 130 8.70 17.72 -7.57
CA ARG A 130 9.92 18.52 -7.54
C ARG A 130 10.39 18.75 -8.97
N LEU A 131 10.47 20.01 -9.39
CA LEU A 131 10.97 20.41 -10.71
C LEU A 131 12.30 21.11 -10.55
N GLU A 132 13.32 20.58 -11.23
CA GLU A 132 14.64 21.21 -11.29
C GLU A 132 14.60 22.44 -12.21
N CYS A 133 15.35 23.47 -11.84
CA CYS A 133 15.34 24.71 -12.59
C CYS A 133 15.95 24.56 -13.99
N PRO A 134 15.45 25.29 -15.00
CA PRO A 134 15.98 25.24 -16.36
C PRO A 134 17.39 25.81 -16.48
N ASP A 135 18.06 25.54 -17.60
CA ASP A 135 19.44 25.98 -17.87
C ASP A 135 19.65 27.48 -17.59
N GLY A 136 20.75 27.80 -16.90
CA GLY A 136 21.06 29.16 -16.44
C GLY A 136 20.58 29.45 -15.01
N TYR A 137 19.82 28.54 -14.41
CA TYR A 137 19.36 28.61 -13.02
C TYR A 137 19.80 27.39 -12.20
N VAL A 138 19.98 27.59 -10.90
CA VAL A 138 20.24 26.54 -9.91
C VAL A 138 19.15 26.51 -8.85
N GLY A 139 18.86 25.33 -8.34
CA GLY A 139 17.81 25.09 -7.36
C GLY A 139 16.66 24.27 -7.92
N HIS A 140 15.55 24.24 -7.18
CA HIS A 140 14.38 23.44 -7.50
C HIS A 140 13.12 24.13 -6.95
N VAL A 141 11.97 23.82 -7.53
CA VAL A 141 10.67 24.30 -7.04
C VAL A 141 9.73 23.12 -6.83
N MET A 142 8.93 23.18 -5.77
CA MET A 142 7.91 22.18 -5.48
C MET A 142 6.53 22.68 -5.89
N TYR A 143 5.76 21.83 -6.56
CA TYR A 143 4.38 22.08 -6.94
C TYR A 143 3.47 20.96 -6.44
N ARG A 144 2.23 21.30 -6.12
CA ARG A 144 1.17 20.36 -5.72
C ARG A 144 -0.01 20.47 -6.67
N CYS A 145 -0.55 19.33 -7.08
CA CYS A 145 -1.85 19.28 -7.74
C CYS A 145 -2.99 19.33 -6.71
N LEU A 146 -3.99 20.18 -6.92
CA LEU A 146 -5.20 20.29 -6.12
C LEU A 146 -6.39 20.48 -7.07
N ASP A 147 -7.24 19.46 -7.17
CA ASP A 147 -8.47 19.40 -7.96
C ASP A 147 -8.30 19.93 -9.40
N GLY A 148 -7.35 19.35 -10.13
CA GLY A 148 -7.04 19.72 -11.51
C GLY A 148 -6.19 21.00 -11.67
N ASN A 149 -5.83 21.66 -10.57
CA ASN A 149 -5.01 22.86 -10.59
C ASN A 149 -3.63 22.64 -9.93
N VAL A 150 -2.56 23.11 -10.57
CA VAL A 150 -1.21 22.99 -10.03
C VAL A 150 -0.78 24.29 -9.37
N SER A 151 -0.31 24.22 -8.13
CA SER A 151 0.09 25.37 -7.32
C SER A 151 1.45 25.16 -6.68
N GLN A 152 2.22 26.22 -6.47
CA GLN A 152 3.53 26.13 -5.81
C GLN A 152 3.34 25.74 -4.33
N ALA A 153 4.16 24.83 -3.83
CA ALA A 153 4.00 24.18 -2.52
C ALA A 153 5.24 24.30 -1.63
N CYS A 154 6.01 25.39 -1.76
CA CYS A 154 7.18 25.63 -0.91
C CYS A 154 6.74 26.02 0.52
N GLU A 155 7.17 25.27 1.54
CA GLU A 155 6.98 25.62 2.95
C GLU A 155 8.19 26.41 3.48
N GLU A 156 7.97 27.48 4.25
CA GLU A 156 9.02 28.25 4.92
C GLU A 156 9.53 27.55 6.19
N SER A 157 10.17 26.37 6.14
CA SER A 157 11.03 25.89 7.26
C SER A 157 11.80 24.59 6.95
N ASP A 158 12.84 24.67 6.13
CA ASP A 158 14.00 23.78 6.26
C ASP A 158 15.04 24.42 7.18
N THR A 159 14.65 24.72 8.42
CA THR A 159 15.60 25.05 9.49
C THR A 159 15.83 23.80 10.33
N VAL A 160 17.03 23.27 10.21
CA VAL A 160 17.68 22.40 11.19
C VAL A 160 17.48 23.00 12.58
N ILE A 161 16.77 22.29 13.46
CA ILE A 161 16.80 22.55 14.90
C ILE A 161 18.10 21.92 15.42
N PRO A 162 19.05 22.68 15.99
CA PRO A 162 20.17 22.09 16.71
C PRO A 162 19.64 21.37 17.94
N GLU A 163 20.13 20.15 18.14
CA GLU A 163 20.03 19.39 19.37
C GLU A 163 20.72 20.21 20.49
N GLU A 164 19.96 21.01 21.25
CA GLU A 164 20.43 21.57 22.50
C GLU A 164 19.83 20.79 23.67
N ALA A 165 20.75 20.31 24.50
CA ALA A 165 20.55 19.54 25.70
C ALA A 165 19.45 20.13 26.61
N GLU A 166 18.51 19.28 27.03
CA GLU A 166 17.77 19.52 28.25
C GLU A 166 18.78 19.52 29.41
N ALA A 167 19.06 20.71 29.95
CA ALA A 167 19.66 20.86 31.26
C ALA A 167 18.58 20.64 32.32
N ASP A 168 18.90 19.73 33.25
CA ASP A 168 18.21 19.43 34.48
C ASP A 168 17.67 20.68 35.20
N ILE A 169 16.35 20.69 35.44
CA ILE A 169 15.77 21.47 36.54
C ILE A 169 15.75 20.55 37.76
N GLN A 170 16.79 20.64 38.59
CA GLN A 170 16.74 20.19 39.98
C GLN A 170 16.92 21.39 40.90
N HIS A 171 15.89 21.59 41.73
CA HIS A 171 15.87 22.18 43.07
C HIS A 171 17.05 23.06 43.50
N GLU A 172 16.76 24.35 43.70
CA GLU A 172 17.43 25.13 44.75
C GLU A 172 16.59 25.08 46.04
N GLY A 173 17.20 24.47 47.06
CA GLY A 173 17.04 24.87 48.45
C GLY A 173 18.41 25.31 48.96
N ASP A 174 18.45 26.57 49.42
CA ASP A 174 19.27 27.20 50.47
C ASP A 174 20.81 27.05 50.57
N ASP A 175 21.38 28.17 51.05
CA ASP A 175 22.69 28.41 51.68
C ASP A 175 23.98 28.61 50.84
N GLY A 176 24.57 29.81 50.97
CA GLY A 176 25.99 29.95 51.31
C GLY A 176 26.90 30.73 50.34
N ASP A 177 27.41 31.87 50.83
CA ASP A 177 28.49 32.69 50.25
C ASP A 177 29.77 31.92 49.84
N LEU A 178 30.50 32.40 48.83
CA LEU A 178 31.96 32.71 48.83
C LEU A 178 32.56 33.01 47.43
N GLU A 179 33.57 33.88 47.42
CA GLU A 179 34.28 34.55 46.32
C GLU A 179 35.11 33.68 45.33
N ALA A 180 35.14 34.11 44.04
CA ALA A 180 36.24 34.18 43.01
C ALA A 180 37.23 32.98 42.78
N PRO A 181 38.10 32.90 41.72
CA PRO A 181 38.40 33.83 40.59
C PRO A 181 38.50 33.18 39.16
N ARG A 182 38.82 34.03 38.15
CA ARG A 182 39.15 33.73 36.73
C ARG A 182 40.24 32.65 36.52
N PRO A 183 40.32 32.07 35.31
CA PRO A 183 41.47 32.38 34.45
C PRO A 183 41.15 32.59 32.95
N GLU A 184 42.14 33.17 32.29
CA GLU A 184 42.21 33.72 30.94
C GLU A 184 42.54 32.68 29.85
N ASP A 185 42.28 33.12 28.61
CA ASP A 185 42.93 32.79 27.33
C ASP A 185 42.78 31.38 26.71
N HIS A 186 42.11 31.32 25.55
CA HIS A 186 42.76 31.09 24.25
C HIS A 186 41.72 31.19 23.11
N GLU A 187 41.85 32.24 22.29
CA GLU A 187 41.23 32.36 20.97
C GLU A 187 41.95 31.45 19.96
N GLU A 188 41.20 30.56 19.30
CA GLU A 188 41.51 30.10 17.94
C GLU A 188 40.22 30.19 17.11
N ASP A 189 40.21 31.09 16.13
CA ASP A 189 39.16 31.24 15.12
C ASP A 189 39.05 29.99 14.24
N PRO A 190 37.84 29.41 14.02
CA PRO A 190 37.59 28.56 12.86
C PRO A 190 37.07 29.40 11.67
N ALA A 191 37.60 29.07 10.49
CA ALA A 191 37.30 29.65 9.18
C ALA A 191 35.79 29.64 8.81
N PRO A 192 35.34 30.53 7.89
CA PRO A 192 33.93 30.67 7.56
C PRO A 192 33.43 29.47 6.74
N PHE A 193 32.37 28.82 7.22
CA PHE A 193 31.56 27.89 6.43
C PHE A 193 30.62 28.70 5.52
N ASP A 194 30.70 28.43 4.22
CA ASP A 194 29.84 28.94 3.16
C ASP A 194 28.41 28.36 3.36
N THR A 195 27.44 29.20 3.72
CA THR A 195 26.02 28.83 3.79
C THR A 195 25.29 29.40 2.57
N ASP A 196 25.20 28.64 1.48
CA ASP A 196 24.38 29.04 0.34
C ASP A 196 23.75 27.82 -0.37
N GLU A 197 22.97 27.03 0.39
CA GLU A 197 22.13 25.99 -0.19
C GLU A 197 20.77 26.62 -0.59
N PRO A 198 20.34 26.56 -1.87
CA PRO A 198 19.14 27.26 -2.31
C PRO A 198 17.86 26.55 -1.82
N LYS A 199 17.13 27.26 -0.94
CA LYS A 199 15.71 27.03 -0.61
C LYS A 199 14.86 26.95 -1.89
N CYS A 200 13.72 26.25 -1.83
CA CYS A 200 12.71 26.02 -2.89
C CYS A 200 12.45 27.22 -3.84
N ALA A 201 13.39 27.49 -4.73
CA ALA A 201 13.44 28.61 -5.67
C ALA A 201 14.47 28.31 -6.75
N CYS A 202 14.30 28.96 -7.91
CA CYS A 202 15.33 29.02 -8.94
C CYS A 202 16.17 30.27 -8.74
N ARG A 203 17.49 30.17 -8.77
CA ARG A 203 18.39 31.32 -8.70
C ARG A 203 19.28 31.36 -9.94
N LEU A 204 19.46 32.53 -10.53
CA LEU A 204 20.32 32.68 -11.70
C LEU A 204 21.77 32.33 -11.35
N VAL A 205 22.44 31.53 -12.19
CA VAL A 205 23.85 31.21 -12.00
C VAL A 205 24.69 32.45 -12.31
N ALA A 206 25.32 33.03 -11.29
CA ALA A 206 26.21 34.18 -11.46
C ALA A 206 27.41 33.78 -12.35
N SER A 207 27.48 34.35 -13.55
CA SER A 207 28.69 34.25 -14.38
C SER A 207 29.80 35.06 -13.71
N THR A 208 30.85 34.40 -13.22
CA THR A 208 32.06 35.08 -12.77
C THR A 208 32.75 35.76 -13.97
N PRO A 209 33.12 37.04 -13.90
CA PRO A 209 33.87 37.67 -14.98
C PRO A 209 35.31 37.14 -14.94
N ALA A 210 35.73 36.49 -16.02
CA ALA A 210 37.12 36.11 -16.23
C ALA A 210 38.00 37.37 -16.23
N ALA A 211 39.00 37.40 -15.35
CA ALA A 211 40.05 38.40 -15.38
C ALA A 211 40.85 38.27 -16.69
N GLY A 212 40.74 39.27 -17.57
CA GLY A 212 41.46 39.34 -18.84
C GLY A 212 41.81 40.80 -19.15
N SER A 213 43.11 41.06 -19.26
CA SER A 213 43.75 42.38 -19.39
C SER A 213 43.43 43.15 -20.68
N ALA A 214 43.30 44.47 -20.51
CA ALA A 214 43.75 45.59 -21.36
C ALA A 214 43.63 45.52 -22.89
N GLY A 215 42.89 46.49 -23.46
CA GLY A 215 43.06 46.91 -24.86
C GLY A 215 41.90 47.75 -25.43
N SER A 216 41.88 49.05 -25.13
CA SER A 216 41.20 50.08 -25.96
C SER A 216 41.87 50.17 -27.34
N PRO A 217 41.21 50.59 -28.45
CA PRO A 217 40.56 51.91 -28.52
C PRO A 217 39.32 52.11 -29.43
N GLY A 218 38.53 53.13 -29.09
CA GLY A 218 38.07 54.19 -30.01
C GLY A 218 36.84 53.95 -30.89
N GLY A 219 35.88 54.87 -30.84
CA GLY A 219 34.86 55.01 -31.89
C GLY A 219 33.56 55.68 -31.43
N ASP A 220 33.53 57.00 -31.52
CA ASP A 220 32.38 57.92 -31.40
C ASP A 220 31.44 57.77 -32.62
N VAL A 221 30.11 57.70 -32.46
CA VAL A 221 29.10 58.32 -33.38
C VAL A 221 27.66 58.15 -32.91
N THR A 222 26.88 59.16 -33.30
CA THR A 222 25.52 59.59 -32.95
C THR A 222 24.35 58.78 -33.52
N ALA A 223 23.15 59.12 -33.01
CA ALA A 223 21.80 58.65 -33.34
C ALA A 223 21.36 58.64 -34.82
N GLU A 224 20.48 57.69 -35.19
CA GLU A 224 19.19 57.83 -35.93
C GLU A 224 18.82 56.60 -36.78
N GLY A 225 17.52 56.22 -36.77
CA GLY A 225 16.85 55.31 -37.73
C GLY A 225 17.07 53.81 -37.46
N LEU A 226 16.08 52.91 -37.48
CA LEU A 226 15.09 52.71 -38.53
C LEU A 226 13.94 51.81 -38.03
N ARG A 227 12.75 52.04 -38.57
CA ARG A 227 11.49 51.35 -38.27
C ARG A 227 11.44 49.90 -38.76
N SER A 228 10.63 49.13 -38.03
CA SER A 228 9.87 47.91 -38.37
C SER A 228 9.84 47.43 -39.82
N GLU A 229 10.17 46.15 -40.03
CA GLU A 229 9.55 45.27 -41.04
C GLU A 229 9.46 43.83 -40.47
N LEU A 230 8.25 43.28 -40.42
CA LEU A 230 7.95 41.89 -40.05
C LEU A 230 8.15 40.98 -41.27
N PRO A 231 8.81 39.81 -41.17
CA PRO A 231 9.00 38.95 -42.33
C PRO A 231 7.72 38.16 -42.63
N VAL A 232 7.17 38.39 -43.82
CA VAL A 232 6.03 37.72 -44.46
C VAL A 232 6.13 36.17 -44.45
N ALA A 233 7.33 35.62 -44.19
CA ALA A 233 7.57 34.18 -44.05
C ALA A 233 6.90 33.54 -42.81
N ALA A 234 6.74 34.29 -41.70
CA ALA A 234 6.16 33.75 -40.47
C ALA A 234 4.64 33.51 -40.60
N LEU A 235 3.93 34.36 -41.35
CA LEU A 235 2.49 34.17 -41.61
C LEU A 235 2.22 32.96 -42.53
N ALA A 236 3.08 32.72 -43.53
CA ALA A 236 2.91 31.61 -44.46
C ALA A 236 3.07 30.24 -43.75
N ALA A 237 4.01 30.15 -42.80
CA ALA A 237 4.22 28.93 -42.01
C ALA A 237 3.03 28.63 -41.08
N ALA A 238 2.48 29.65 -40.42
CA ALA A 238 1.34 29.50 -39.52
C ALA A 238 0.06 29.06 -40.26
N VAL A 239 -0.20 29.61 -41.45
CA VAL A 239 -1.35 29.22 -42.28
C VAL A 239 -1.22 27.77 -42.77
N THR A 240 -0.01 27.35 -43.15
CA THR A 240 0.23 25.98 -43.62
C THR A 240 0.03 24.95 -42.49
N ALA A 241 0.49 25.27 -41.28
CA ALA A 241 0.28 24.43 -40.10
C ALA A 241 -1.20 24.31 -39.73
N ALA A 242 -1.96 25.41 -39.79
CA ALA A 242 -3.40 25.39 -39.52
C ALA A 242 -4.18 24.55 -40.52
N VAL A 243 -3.84 24.60 -41.82
CA VAL A 243 -4.49 23.79 -42.86
C VAL A 243 -4.20 22.30 -42.66
N LEU A 244 -2.96 21.92 -42.32
CA LEU A 244 -2.61 20.53 -42.03
C LEU A 244 -3.37 19.97 -40.81
N LEU A 245 -3.52 20.77 -39.76
CA LEU A 245 -4.28 20.40 -38.57
C LEU A 245 -5.77 20.16 -38.91
N LEU A 246 -6.34 20.98 -39.79
CA LEU A 246 -7.73 20.89 -40.22
C LEU A 246 -7.98 19.67 -41.11
N VAL A 247 -7.03 19.32 -41.99
CA VAL A 247 -7.09 18.10 -42.81
C VAL A 247 -6.96 16.85 -41.93
N PHE A 248 -6.08 16.87 -40.92
CA PHE A 248 -5.89 15.74 -40.02
C PHE A 248 -7.11 15.48 -39.14
N THR A 249 -7.70 16.54 -38.58
CA THR A 249 -8.93 16.45 -37.76
C THR A 249 -10.13 15.99 -38.58
N MET A 250 -10.30 16.49 -39.80
CA MET A 250 -11.33 15.99 -40.74
C MET A 250 -11.11 14.51 -41.10
N GLY A 251 -9.86 14.06 -41.26
CA GLY A 251 -9.50 12.66 -41.50
C GLY A 251 -9.86 11.74 -40.33
N LEU A 252 -9.55 12.15 -39.10
CA LEU A 252 -9.91 11.42 -37.88
C LEU A 252 -11.43 11.34 -37.69
N LEU A 253 -12.16 12.41 -37.99
CA LEU A 253 -13.62 12.43 -37.90
C LEU A 253 -14.25 11.48 -38.92
N ARG A 254 -13.72 11.45 -40.16
CA ARG A 254 -14.16 10.52 -41.21
C ARG A 254 -13.87 9.06 -40.84
N HIS A 255 -12.72 8.78 -40.23
CA HIS A 255 -12.38 7.44 -39.74
C HIS A 255 -13.28 6.98 -38.58
N ARG A 256 -13.59 7.88 -37.63
CA ARG A 256 -14.54 7.59 -36.53
C ARG A 256 -15.96 7.33 -37.05
N LEU A 257 -16.41 8.08 -38.06
CA LEU A 257 -17.72 7.88 -38.70
C LEU A 257 -17.81 6.56 -39.47
N LEU A 258 -16.74 6.16 -40.17
CA LEU A 258 -16.67 4.86 -40.86
C LEU A 258 -16.66 3.69 -39.87
N LYS A 259 -15.93 3.78 -38.75
CA LYS A 259 -15.98 2.76 -37.67
C LYS A 259 -17.36 2.62 -37.04
N ARG A 260 -18.06 3.73 -36.77
CA ARG A 260 -19.43 3.71 -36.24
C ARG A 260 -20.41 3.05 -37.21
N ARG A 261 -20.29 3.30 -38.51
CA ARG A 261 -21.12 2.65 -39.54
C ARG A 261 -20.84 1.15 -39.67
N ALA A 262 -19.58 0.73 -39.55
CA ALA A 262 -19.20 -0.69 -39.57
C ALA A 262 -19.73 -1.45 -38.34
N MET A 263 -19.68 -0.85 -37.14
CA MET A 263 -20.25 -1.45 -35.93
C MET A 263 -21.78 -1.54 -35.98
N ALA A 264 -22.47 -0.52 -36.50
CA ALA A 264 -23.93 -0.55 -36.65
C ALA A 264 -24.39 -1.65 -37.63
N ALA A 265 -23.63 -1.92 -38.69
CA ALA A 265 -23.91 -3.01 -39.62
C ALA A 265 -23.66 -4.40 -39.00
N ALA A 266 -22.65 -4.54 -38.13
CA ALA A 266 -22.35 -5.80 -37.44
C ALA A 266 -23.41 -6.16 -36.37
N VAL A 267 -23.98 -5.16 -35.68
CA VAL A 267 -25.04 -5.38 -34.69
C VAL A 267 -26.37 -5.76 -35.36
N ALA A 268 -26.68 -5.21 -36.53
CA ALA A 268 -27.90 -5.58 -37.28
C ALA A 268 -27.87 -7.02 -37.81
N ALA A 269 -26.69 -7.61 -38.04
CA ALA A 269 -26.54 -8.98 -38.51
C ALA A 269 -26.67 -10.04 -37.39
N ALA A 270 -26.59 -9.65 -36.12
CA ALA A 270 -26.57 -10.56 -34.97
C ALA A 270 -27.96 -10.83 -34.34
N VAL A 271 -29.03 -10.23 -34.88
CA VAL A 271 -30.40 -10.33 -34.32
C VAL A 271 -31.35 -11.17 -35.21
N GLY A 272 -30.83 -11.83 -36.26
CA GLY A 272 -31.61 -12.74 -37.10
C GLY A 272 -31.34 -14.21 -36.77
N ASP A 273 -32.41 -14.95 -36.50
CA ASP A 273 -32.56 -16.42 -36.46
C ASP A 273 -32.20 -17.19 -35.17
N MET A 274 -33.25 -17.53 -34.42
CA MET A 274 -33.31 -18.63 -33.44
C MET A 274 -33.96 -19.87 -34.08
N PRO A 275 -33.33 -21.06 -34.08
CA PRO A 275 -34.05 -22.30 -34.31
C PRO A 275 -34.42 -23.00 -32.98
N THR A 276 -35.67 -23.46 -32.92
CA THR A 276 -36.26 -24.26 -31.85
C THR A 276 -35.63 -25.65 -31.76
N GLY A 277 -35.11 -26.05 -30.59
CA GLY A 277 -34.61 -27.41 -30.33
C GLY A 277 -35.69 -28.39 -29.83
N PRO A 278 -35.54 -29.72 -30.05
CA PRO A 278 -36.48 -30.75 -29.57
C PRO A 278 -36.12 -31.27 -28.15
N PRO A 279 -37.02 -32.02 -27.48
CA PRO A 279 -36.95 -32.26 -26.04
C PRO A 279 -36.07 -33.45 -25.61
N LEU A 280 -35.77 -33.44 -24.31
CA LEU A 280 -34.84 -34.28 -23.54
C LEU A 280 -35.28 -35.75 -23.40
N THR A 281 -34.29 -36.66 -23.31
CA THR A 281 -34.40 -37.98 -22.69
C THR A 281 -33.31 -38.18 -21.62
N PRO A 282 -33.53 -39.00 -20.57
CA PRO A 282 -32.65 -39.09 -19.41
C PRO A 282 -31.59 -40.20 -19.57
N VAL A 283 -30.36 -39.95 -19.12
CA VAL A 283 -29.29 -40.95 -19.01
C VAL A 283 -28.96 -41.19 -17.53
N ALA A 284 -28.97 -42.47 -17.16
CA ALA A 284 -28.70 -43.02 -15.83
C ALA A 284 -27.20 -42.98 -15.45
N PRO A 285 -26.84 -43.16 -14.16
CA PRO A 285 -25.45 -43.09 -13.71
C PRO A 285 -24.75 -44.46 -13.78
N PRO A 286 -23.41 -44.54 -13.91
CA PRO A 286 -22.70 -45.77 -13.61
C PRO A 286 -22.16 -45.78 -12.18
N ALA A 287 -22.22 -46.98 -11.60
CA ALA A 287 -21.76 -47.36 -10.28
C ALA A 287 -20.26 -47.73 -10.24
N SER A 288 -19.69 -47.54 -9.05
CA SER A 288 -18.61 -48.25 -8.34
C SER A 288 -17.91 -49.47 -8.98
N ALA A 289 -16.56 -49.46 -8.97
CA ALA A 289 -15.64 -50.58 -8.69
C ALA A 289 -14.20 -50.01 -8.58
N CYS A 290 -13.53 -49.95 -7.42
CA CYS A 290 -12.77 -50.98 -6.67
C CYS A 290 -11.52 -51.58 -7.36
N ALA A 291 -10.36 -51.26 -6.76
CA ALA A 291 -9.18 -52.09 -6.48
C ALA A 291 -8.03 -52.32 -7.50
N LEU A 292 -6.83 -52.44 -6.88
CA LEU A 292 -5.51 -52.92 -7.35
C LEU A 292 -4.61 -51.82 -7.96
N GLY A 293 -3.34 -51.61 -7.57
CA GLY A 293 -2.44 -52.27 -6.63
C GLY A 293 -1.06 -51.57 -6.66
N LEU A 294 -0.35 -51.60 -5.54
CA LEU A 294 1.04 -51.12 -5.35
C LEU A 294 2.06 -51.86 -6.22
N PRO A 295 3.26 -51.29 -6.45
CA PRO A 295 4.48 -52.08 -6.52
C PRO A 295 5.51 -51.73 -5.43
N LYS A 296 6.20 -52.79 -5.03
CA LYS A 296 7.23 -52.92 -4.00
C LYS A 296 8.57 -52.28 -4.37
N VAL A 297 9.18 -51.71 -3.32
CA VAL A 297 10.58 -51.81 -2.87
C VAL A 297 11.50 -52.74 -3.68
N GLY A 298 12.56 -52.15 -4.24
CA GLY A 298 13.76 -52.85 -4.72
C GLY A 298 15.00 -52.31 -4.01
N SER A 299 15.64 -53.17 -3.22
CA SER A 299 16.93 -52.96 -2.58
C SER A 299 18.06 -53.12 -3.61
N PHE A 300 19.03 -52.21 -3.64
CA PHE A 300 20.37 -52.51 -4.17
C PHE A 300 21.46 -51.88 -3.30
N SER A 301 22.39 -52.74 -2.90
CA SER A 301 23.60 -52.48 -2.13
C SER A 301 24.78 -52.08 -3.03
N GLY A 302 25.66 -51.22 -2.53
CA GLY A 302 27.11 -51.46 -2.62
C GLY A 302 28.00 -50.48 -3.42
N ARG A 303 28.85 -49.77 -2.65
CA ARG A 303 30.26 -49.37 -2.91
C ARG A 303 30.60 -48.22 -3.88
N SER A 304 31.01 -47.11 -3.26
CA SER A 304 32.35 -46.48 -3.31
C SER A 304 33.12 -46.47 -4.64
N ALA A 305 33.28 -45.27 -5.21
CA ALA A 305 34.56 -44.86 -5.81
C ALA A 305 34.77 -43.35 -5.66
N ARG A 306 35.97 -43.02 -5.17
CA ARG A 306 36.58 -41.71 -4.96
C ARG A 306 37.13 -41.20 -6.29
N SER A 307 36.91 -39.93 -6.63
CA SER A 307 37.72 -39.24 -7.65
C SER A 307 37.80 -37.74 -7.34
N THR A 308 39.03 -37.31 -7.14
CA THR A 308 39.53 -35.94 -6.97
C THR A 308 39.52 -35.18 -8.30
N ALA A 309 39.12 -33.91 -8.30
CA ALA A 309 39.72 -32.86 -9.14
C ALA A 309 39.22 -31.45 -8.76
N SER A 310 40.15 -30.66 -8.22
CA SER A 310 40.50 -29.29 -8.65
C SER A 310 39.42 -28.21 -8.75
N ALA A 311 39.54 -27.21 -7.87
CA ALA A 311 38.97 -25.88 -8.06
C ALA A 311 39.59 -25.16 -9.28
N PRO A 312 38.85 -24.21 -9.88
CA PRO A 312 39.44 -22.90 -10.10
C PRO A 312 38.55 -21.76 -9.59
N THR A 313 39.25 -20.77 -9.06
CA THR A 313 38.80 -19.42 -8.71
C THR A 313 38.33 -18.65 -9.95
N ALA A 314 37.07 -18.19 -9.95
CA ALA A 314 36.63 -16.98 -10.65
C ALA A 314 35.28 -16.54 -10.06
N ALA A 315 35.32 -15.54 -9.18
CA ALA A 315 34.13 -14.82 -8.75
C ALA A 315 33.80 -13.71 -9.75
N SER A 316 32.54 -13.26 -9.69
CA SER A 316 31.99 -12.02 -10.25
C SER A 316 31.39 -12.09 -11.66
N SER A 317 30.05 -12.28 -11.70
CA SER A 317 29.05 -11.68 -12.62
C SER A 317 27.93 -12.66 -13.04
N HIS A 318 28.16 -13.97 -12.97
CA HIS A 318 27.17 -14.98 -13.36
C HIS A 318 26.26 -15.50 -12.25
N THR A 319 26.50 -15.14 -10.99
CA THR A 319 25.71 -15.65 -9.86
C THR A 319 24.33 -15.00 -9.77
N ARG A 320 24.18 -13.74 -10.20
CA ARG A 320 22.91 -12.98 -10.13
C ARG A 320 21.91 -13.38 -11.22
N ALA A 321 22.38 -13.66 -12.43
CA ALA A 321 21.54 -14.13 -13.54
C ALA A 321 21.02 -15.56 -13.30
N ARG A 322 21.86 -16.44 -12.73
CA ARG A 322 21.46 -17.81 -12.37
C ARG A 322 20.46 -17.86 -11.22
N THR A 323 20.50 -16.90 -10.29
CA THR A 323 19.49 -16.79 -9.24
C THR A 323 18.14 -16.34 -9.80
N GLU A 324 18.12 -15.44 -10.78
CA GLU A 324 16.86 -15.01 -11.43
C GLU A 324 16.25 -16.14 -12.29
N GLU A 325 17.06 -16.85 -13.09
CA GLU A 325 16.58 -18.03 -13.84
C GLU A 325 16.12 -19.19 -12.93
N CYS A 326 16.79 -19.42 -11.78
CA CYS A 326 16.32 -20.41 -10.80
C CYS A 326 15.03 -19.97 -10.10
N ILE A 327 14.76 -18.67 -9.95
CA ILE A 327 13.51 -18.17 -9.39
C ILE A 327 12.38 -18.41 -10.40
N ASP A 328 12.59 -18.12 -11.68
CA ASP A 328 11.57 -18.32 -12.73
C ASP A 328 11.21 -19.80 -12.93
N LEU A 329 12.18 -20.72 -12.78
CA LEU A 329 11.93 -22.17 -12.84
C LEU A 329 11.23 -22.73 -11.60
N VAL A 330 11.31 -22.06 -10.44
CA VAL A 330 10.63 -22.49 -9.19
C VAL A 330 9.18 -22.02 -9.13
N ILE A 331 8.82 -20.96 -9.85
CA ILE A 331 7.42 -20.47 -9.96
C ILE A 331 6.50 -21.56 -10.55
N ASP A 332 7.02 -22.44 -11.41
CA ASP A 332 6.24 -23.49 -12.08
C ASP A 332 5.88 -24.69 -11.17
N GLN A 333 6.45 -24.78 -9.95
CA GLN A 333 6.12 -25.82 -8.96
C GLN A 333 5.50 -25.30 -7.67
N LEU A 334 5.30 -23.98 -7.51
CA LEU A 334 4.61 -23.45 -6.35
C LEU A 334 3.10 -23.70 -6.48
N THR A 335 2.51 -24.39 -5.51
CA THR A 335 1.05 -24.40 -5.36
C THR A 335 0.62 -23.05 -4.79
N LEU A 336 0.40 -22.08 -5.68
CA LEU A 336 -0.22 -20.81 -5.30
C LEU A 336 -1.56 -21.09 -4.59
N PRO A 337 -1.96 -20.25 -3.61
CA PRO A 337 -3.22 -20.47 -2.93
C PRO A 337 -4.37 -20.51 -3.93
N PRO A 338 -5.31 -21.47 -3.83
CA PRO A 338 -6.29 -21.73 -4.87
C PRO A 338 -7.29 -20.57 -5.10
N TYR A 339 -7.35 -19.62 -4.17
CA TYR A 339 -8.17 -18.41 -4.27
C TYR A 339 -7.45 -17.24 -4.94
N TRP A 340 -6.20 -17.42 -5.38
CA TRP A 340 -5.49 -16.38 -6.12
C TRP A 340 -6.06 -16.23 -7.54
N ALA A 341 -6.21 -14.99 -7.99
CA ALA A 341 -6.75 -14.67 -9.30
C ALA A 341 -5.66 -14.53 -10.36
N THR A 342 -4.43 -14.23 -9.94
CA THR A 342 -3.30 -13.94 -10.81
C THR A 342 -2.24 -15.04 -10.76
N ARG A 343 -1.29 -15.02 -11.71
CA ARG A 343 -0.26 -16.07 -11.87
C ARG A 343 1.16 -15.53 -11.80
N ASP A 344 1.35 -14.24 -11.97
CA ASP A 344 2.62 -13.54 -11.89
C ASP A 344 2.43 -12.08 -11.43
N GLY A 345 3.55 -11.41 -11.12
CA GLY A 345 3.56 -9.98 -10.77
C GLY A 345 3.11 -9.65 -9.34
N ILE A 346 2.71 -8.40 -9.15
CA ILE A 346 2.27 -7.84 -7.87
C ILE A 346 0.92 -7.17 -8.08
N HIS A 347 -0.11 -7.72 -7.45
CA HIS A 347 -1.49 -7.23 -7.59
C HIS A 347 -2.09 -6.94 -6.22
N ILE A 348 -2.76 -5.81 -6.10
CA ILE A 348 -3.50 -5.40 -4.90
C ILE A 348 -4.88 -5.00 -5.38
N PHE A 349 -5.90 -5.74 -4.98
CA PHE A 349 -7.28 -5.46 -5.38
C PHE A 349 -8.24 -5.63 -4.20
N PRO A 350 -9.40 -4.94 -4.22
CA PRO A 350 -10.43 -5.09 -3.19
C PRO A 350 -10.95 -6.53 -3.12
N ASP A 351 -11.11 -7.04 -1.90
CA ASP A 351 -11.73 -8.33 -1.59
C ASP A 351 -12.94 -8.12 -0.67
N PRO A 352 -14.08 -7.66 -1.22
CA PRO A 352 -15.25 -7.30 -0.42
C PRO A 352 -15.83 -8.51 0.34
N ASN A 353 -15.63 -9.73 -0.17
CA ASN A 353 -16.10 -10.96 0.46
C ASN A 353 -15.41 -11.23 1.82
N ARG A 354 -14.24 -10.62 2.05
CA ARG A 354 -13.48 -10.76 3.30
C ARG A 354 -13.79 -9.66 4.32
N ILE A 355 -14.53 -8.61 3.97
CA ILE A 355 -14.80 -7.47 4.88
C ILE A 355 -15.49 -7.94 6.17
N ALA A 356 -16.59 -8.70 6.05
CA ALA A 356 -17.35 -9.15 7.22
C ALA A 356 -16.53 -10.10 8.13
N GLU A 357 -15.77 -10.99 7.51
CA GLU A 357 -14.92 -11.96 8.22
C GLU A 357 -13.76 -11.25 8.95
N VAL A 358 -13.08 -10.32 8.28
CA VAL A 358 -11.99 -9.52 8.87
C VAL A 358 -12.53 -8.58 9.95
N GLN A 359 -13.72 -7.99 9.77
CA GLN A 359 -14.38 -7.20 10.81
C GLN A 359 -14.62 -8.04 12.07
N GLN A 360 -15.13 -9.26 11.92
CA GLN A 360 -15.34 -10.16 13.06
C GLN A 360 -14.00 -10.55 13.72
N LEU A 361 -12.97 -10.84 12.92
CA LEU A 361 -11.63 -11.10 13.42
C LEU A 361 -11.09 -9.92 14.25
N MET A 362 -11.21 -8.69 13.75
CA MET A 362 -10.76 -7.51 14.47
C MET A 362 -11.57 -7.28 15.74
N ASN A 363 -12.90 -7.44 15.70
CA ASN A 363 -13.76 -7.30 16.89
C ASN A 363 -13.32 -8.25 18.02
N ASP A 364 -13.14 -9.53 17.71
CA ASP A 364 -12.83 -10.55 18.71
C ASP A 364 -11.40 -10.43 19.25
N THR A 365 -10.53 -9.75 18.52
CA THR A 365 -9.14 -9.49 18.91
C THR A 365 -8.92 -8.04 19.37
N TRP A 366 -9.98 -7.23 19.48
CA TRP A 366 -9.90 -5.87 20.00
C TRP A 366 -10.00 -5.87 21.52
N ARG A 367 -9.05 -5.23 22.19
CA ARG A 367 -9.10 -5.01 23.64
C ARG A 367 -8.87 -3.54 23.93
N SER A 368 -9.79 -2.94 24.67
CA SER A 368 -9.63 -1.58 25.20
C SER A 368 -8.60 -1.56 26.34
N ARG A 369 -7.32 -1.65 25.96
CA ARG A 369 -6.16 -1.55 26.83
C ARG A 369 -5.29 -0.42 26.33
N TYR A 370 -4.81 0.39 27.27
CA TYR A 370 -3.86 1.46 27.00
C TYR A 370 -2.44 0.95 27.26
N THR A 371 -1.53 1.15 26.31
CA THR A 371 -0.09 1.06 26.58
C THR A 371 0.61 2.38 26.24
N ARG A 372 1.84 2.54 26.73
CA ARG A 372 2.70 3.70 26.45
C ARG A 372 2.90 3.94 24.95
N ASP A 373 2.86 2.88 24.14
CA ASP A 373 3.12 2.95 22.70
C ASP A 373 2.09 3.80 21.97
N ARG A 374 0.83 3.81 22.44
CA ARG A 374 -0.24 4.63 21.85
C ARG A 374 0.06 6.13 21.94
N TRP A 375 0.59 6.59 23.07
CA TRP A 375 1.00 7.99 23.21
C TRP A 375 2.20 8.33 22.33
N LEU A 376 3.24 7.48 22.36
CA LEU A 376 4.48 7.72 21.65
C LEU A 376 4.32 7.74 20.13
N VAL A 377 3.43 6.89 19.59
CA VAL A 377 3.32 6.69 18.13
C VAL A 377 2.13 7.43 17.53
N ALA A 378 0.99 7.49 18.23
CA ALA A 378 -0.23 8.11 17.72
C ALA A 378 -0.58 9.47 18.36
N GLY A 379 0.13 9.89 19.42
CA GLY A 379 -0.12 11.17 20.09
C GLY A 379 -1.51 11.32 20.70
N ALA A 380 -2.24 10.21 20.90
CA ALA A 380 -3.65 10.20 21.28
C ALA A 380 -3.86 9.70 22.71
N GLU A 381 -4.55 10.49 23.54
CA GLU A 381 -4.98 10.06 24.89
C GLU A 381 -6.16 9.08 24.84
N ARG A 382 -6.99 9.17 23.80
CA ARG A 382 -8.23 8.37 23.69
C ARG A 382 -7.93 6.97 23.17
N VAL A 383 -8.40 5.96 23.91
CA VAL A 383 -8.37 4.55 23.49
C VAL A 383 -9.65 4.22 22.72
N PRO A 384 -9.57 3.74 21.47
CA PRO A 384 -10.76 3.30 20.75
C PRO A 384 -11.40 2.08 21.41
N LEU A 385 -12.73 2.05 21.42
CA LEU A 385 -13.50 0.88 21.87
C LEU A 385 -13.52 -0.24 20.83
N GLY A 386 -13.30 0.11 19.57
CA GLY A 386 -13.29 -0.84 18.46
C GLY A 386 -12.87 -0.18 17.16
N CYS A 387 -13.17 -0.86 16.06
CA CYS A 387 -12.95 -0.37 14.71
C CYS A 387 -14.08 -0.79 13.78
N ARG A 388 -14.30 -0.02 12.72
CA ARG A 388 -15.14 -0.40 11.59
C ARG A 388 -14.26 -0.56 10.35
N VAL A 389 -14.16 -1.79 9.85
CA VAL A 389 -13.48 -2.16 8.62
C VAL A 389 -14.21 -1.50 7.45
N ALA A 390 -13.46 -0.67 6.75
CA ALA A 390 -13.88 0.10 5.59
C ALA A 390 -13.64 -0.70 4.30
N ASN A 391 -12.47 -1.35 4.18
CA ASN A 391 -12.13 -2.17 3.04
C ASN A 391 -11.07 -3.21 3.39
N VAL A 392 -11.02 -4.30 2.62
CA VAL A 392 -9.96 -5.30 2.69
C VAL A 392 -9.39 -5.43 1.29
N LEU A 393 -8.08 -5.21 1.13
CA LEU A 393 -7.38 -5.38 -0.13
C LEU A 393 -6.55 -6.66 -0.05
N ARG A 394 -6.77 -7.60 -0.96
CA ARG A 394 -5.94 -8.80 -1.08
C ARG A 394 -4.68 -8.48 -1.88
N VAL A 395 -3.55 -8.97 -1.37
CA VAL A 395 -2.23 -8.82 -1.97
C VAL A 395 -1.84 -10.16 -2.59
N GLU A 396 -1.61 -10.15 -3.90
CA GLU A 396 -1.04 -11.26 -4.67
C GLU A 396 0.33 -10.82 -5.19
N ASN A 397 1.35 -10.96 -4.34
CA ASN A 397 2.74 -10.67 -4.67
C ASN A 397 3.49 -11.99 -4.85
N HIS A 398 3.64 -12.46 -6.09
CA HIS A 398 4.14 -13.80 -6.40
C HIS A 398 5.58 -13.99 -5.95
N ARG A 399 6.44 -13.00 -6.18
CA ARG A 399 7.84 -13.05 -5.75
C ARG A 399 7.94 -13.15 -4.23
N ALA A 400 7.15 -12.36 -3.51
CA ALA A 400 7.07 -12.42 -2.05
C ALA A 400 6.59 -13.78 -1.56
N PHE A 401 5.51 -14.29 -2.15
CA PHE A 401 4.90 -15.55 -1.75
C PHE A 401 5.80 -16.75 -2.06
N THR A 402 6.52 -16.74 -3.18
CA THR A 402 7.55 -17.76 -3.48
C THR A 402 8.64 -17.79 -2.41
N ARG A 403 9.15 -16.63 -1.98
CA ARG A 403 10.13 -16.57 -0.88
C ARG A 403 9.54 -17.11 0.42
N TYR A 404 8.30 -16.72 0.74
CA TYR A 404 7.59 -17.21 1.91
C TYR A 404 7.36 -18.73 1.89
N ALA A 405 6.94 -19.29 0.74
CA ALA A 405 6.76 -20.73 0.57
C ALA A 405 8.08 -21.50 0.71
N ASN A 406 9.15 -21.01 0.09
CA ASN A 406 10.49 -21.60 0.24
C ASN A 406 10.96 -21.56 1.71
N TYR A 407 10.67 -20.49 2.43
CA TYR A 407 10.97 -20.40 3.86
C TYR A 407 10.19 -21.46 4.65
N LYS A 408 8.89 -21.66 4.37
CA LYS A 408 8.09 -22.72 5.00
C LYS A 408 8.69 -24.11 4.76
N ASP A 409 9.09 -24.41 3.53
CA ASP A 409 9.71 -25.69 3.21
C ASP A 409 11.05 -25.87 3.91
N GLY A 410 11.88 -24.82 3.94
CA GLY A 410 13.13 -24.81 4.71
C GLY A 410 12.90 -25.03 6.21
N LEU A 411 11.83 -24.47 6.76
CA LEU A 411 11.44 -24.63 8.16
C LEU A 411 11.04 -26.08 8.46
N ARG A 412 10.24 -26.70 7.59
CA ARG A 412 9.88 -28.13 7.70
C ARG A 412 11.11 -29.05 7.63
N MET A 413 12.06 -28.73 6.75
CA MET A 413 13.31 -29.50 6.64
C MET A 413 14.23 -29.29 7.85
N LYS A 414 14.25 -28.08 8.42
CA LYS A 414 15.04 -27.75 9.62
C LYS A 414 14.52 -28.47 10.86
N ARG A 415 13.21 -28.65 10.97
CA ARG A 415 12.56 -29.24 12.15
C ARG A 415 12.47 -30.76 11.99
N SER A 416 12.83 -31.51 13.02
CA SER A 416 12.79 -32.99 12.99
C SER A 416 11.38 -33.60 13.11
N GLY A 417 10.34 -32.76 13.05
CA GLY A 417 8.92 -33.09 13.17
C GLY A 417 8.09 -31.81 13.32
N PRO A 418 6.78 -31.92 13.61
CA PRO A 418 5.93 -30.77 13.90
C PRO A 418 6.50 -29.93 15.05
N CYS A 419 6.43 -28.61 14.92
CA CYS A 419 6.81 -27.67 15.97
C CYS A 419 5.88 -27.79 17.18
N SER A 420 6.32 -27.32 18.35
CA SER A 420 5.47 -27.24 19.53
C SER A 420 4.24 -26.38 19.22
N PRO A 421 2.99 -26.86 19.39
CA PRO A 421 1.81 -26.10 19.01
C PRO A 421 1.72 -24.76 19.73
N PHE A 422 1.58 -23.69 18.96
CA PHE A 422 1.45 -22.33 19.47
C PHE A 422 0.16 -21.69 18.96
N ARG A 423 -0.72 -21.29 19.89
CA ARG A 423 -2.00 -20.64 19.58
C ARG A 423 -1.91 -19.13 19.75
N VAL A 424 -2.55 -18.43 18.84
CA VAL A 424 -2.76 -16.97 18.89
C VAL A 424 -4.25 -16.67 18.76
N GLN A 425 -4.66 -15.45 19.09
CA GLN A 425 -6.08 -15.07 19.06
C GLN A 425 -6.72 -15.08 17.66
N THR A 426 -5.91 -15.10 16.60
CA THR A 426 -6.33 -15.20 15.20
C THR A 426 -6.40 -16.63 14.67
N SER A 427 -5.98 -17.64 15.47
CA SER A 427 -5.96 -19.06 15.05
C SER A 427 -7.33 -19.55 14.62
N ASP A 428 -7.38 -20.26 13.49
CA ASP A 428 -8.56 -20.98 12.98
C ASP A 428 -9.72 -20.10 12.46
N ARG A 429 -9.45 -18.86 11.99
CA ARG A 429 -10.52 -17.86 11.71
C ARG A 429 -10.74 -17.39 10.27
N ILE A 430 -9.77 -17.51 9.36
CA ILE A 430 -9.89 -16.95 7.98
C ILE A 430 -9.56 -17.98 6.90
N ASN A 431 -8.34 -18.50 6.91
CA ASN A 431 -7.87 -19.48 5.95
C ASN A 431 -7.28 -20.68 6.67
N LEU A 432 -7.22 -21.81 5.96
CA LEU A 432 -6.43 -22.95 6.38
C LEU A 432 -4.94 -22.57 6.33
N LEU A 433 -4.27 -22.79 7.46
CA LEU A 433 -2.85 -22.53 7.65
C LEU A 433 -2.15 -23.84 8.04
N ASP A 434 -0.85 -23.91 7.83
CA ASP A 434 -0.03 -25.05 8.22
C ASP A 434 0.27 -25.05 9.73
N ASP A 435 -0.44 -25.90 10.46
CA ASP A 435 -0.25 -26.09 11.90
C ASP A 435 1.09 -26.72 12.29
N GLU A 436 1.72 -27.52 11.41
CA GLU A 436 2.97 -28.23 11.74
C GLU A 436 4.13 -27.27 11.96
N ILE A 437 4.05 -26.06 11.40
CA ILE A 437 5.06 -25.01 11.53
C ILE A 437 4.52 -23.75 12.21
N ASN A 438 3.38 -23.86 12.90
CA ASN A 438 2.70 -22.72 13.50
C ASN A 438 2.51 -21.55 12.49
N GLU A 439 1.99 -21.84 11.30
CA GLU A 439 1.58 -20.77 10.38
C GLU A 439 0.35 -20.07 10.95
N ARG A 440 0.46 -18.76 11.23
CA ARG A 440 -0.59 -17.97 11.88
C ARG A 440 -0.80 -16.64 11.17
N TYR A 441 -2.00 -16.08 11.31
CA TYR A 441 -2.24 -14.69 10.91
C TYR A 441 -1.88 -13.74 12.04
N LEU A 442 -1.18 -12.66 11.74
CA LEU A 442 -0.86 -11.62 12.73
C LEU A 442 -1.03 -10.23 12.14
N PHE A 443 -1.33 -9.26 13.00
CA PHE A 443 -1.57 -7.88 12.61
C PHE A 443 -0.27 -7.06 12.68
N HIS A 444 -0.10 -6.15 11.73
CA HIS A 444 0.97 -5.15 11.76
C HIS A 444 0.38 -3.76 11.48
N GLY A 445 0.43 -2.88 12.48
CA GLY A 445 -0.14 -1.54 12.38
C GLY A 445 0.81 -0.57 11.68
N THR A 446 0.27 0.27 10.80
CA THR A 446 1.04 1.24 10.03
C THR A 446 0.11 2.33 9.49
N ASN A 447 0.50 3.08 8.46
CA ASN A 447 -0.41 3.94 7.69
C ASN A 447 -0.74 3.31 6.31
N PRO A 448 -1.84 3.73 5.67
CA PRO A 448 -2.24 3.23 4.35
C PRO A 448 -1.13 3.24 3.29
N GLU A 449 -0.34 4.32 3.21
CA GLU A 449 0.74 4.48 2.24
C GLU A 449 1.87 3.46 2.48
N SER A 450 2.24 3.27 3.75
CA SER A 450 3.26 2.32 4.19
C SER A 450 2.77 0.89 4.06
N ALA A 451 1.49 0.61 4.33
CA ALA A 451 0.90 -0.71 4.09
C ALA A 451 1.00 -1.08 2.61
N GLN A 452 0.73 -0.14 1.71
CA GLN A 452 0.85 -0.35 0.28
C GLN A 452 2.31 -0.55 -0.15
N SER A 453 3.26 0.22 0.40
CA SER A 453 4.69 0.02 0.14
C SER A 453 5.17 -1.34 0.64
N ILE A 454 4.80 -1.76 1.85
CA ILE A 454 5.17 -3.08 2.39
C ILE A 454 4.58 -4.22 1.54
N ALA A 455 3.33 -4.09 1.09
CA ALA A 455 2.69 -5.08 0.23
C ALA A 455 3.42 -5.28 -1.12
N ARG A 456 4.02 -4.22 -1.67
CA ARG A 456 4.79 -4.27 -2.92
C ARG A 456 6.26 -4.64 -2.71
N ASP A 457 6.90 -3.97 -1.77
CA ASP A 457 8.37 -3.94 -1.60
C ASP A 457 8.88 -4.82 -0.47
N LEU A 458 7.98 -5.54 0.23
CA LEU A 458 8.24 -6.37 1.41
C LEU A 458 8.55 -5.55 2.67
N PHE A 459 8.60 -6.26 3.80
CA PHE A 459 9.16 -5.71 5.03
C PHE A 459 10.66 -5.47 4.84
N LYS A 460 11.12 -4.25 5.10
CA LYS A 460 12.55 -3.92 5.04
C LYS A 460 13.15 -3.93 6.45
N MET A 461 14.05 -4.86 6.72
CA MET A 461 14.66 -5.03 8.06
C MET A 461 15.56 -3.86 8.47
N ASP A 462 16.05 -3.07 7.52
CA ASP A 462 16.77 -1.81 7.78
C ASP A 462 15.91 -0.77 8.53
N ARG A 463 14.58 -0.85 8.39
CA ARG A 463 13.62 -0.01 9.11
C ARG A 463 13.14 -0.62 10.42
N ALA A 464 13.51 -1.86 10.75
CA ALA A 464 13.10 -2.52 11.98
C ALA A 464 13.66 -1.79 13.21
N GLY A 465 12.78 -1.36 14.12
CA GLY A 465 13.14 -0.62 15.34
C GLY A 465 13.25 0.90 15.19
N SER A 466 12.94 1.47 14.01
CA SER A 466 13.01 2.92 13.76
C SER A 466 11.85 3.74 14.34
N CYS A 467 10.70 3.13 14.62
CA CYS A 467 9.47 3.87 14.99
C CYS A 467 8.95 3.60 16.41
N ALA A 468 9.41 2.54 17.10
CA ALA A 468 9.21 2.29 18.54
C ALA A 468 9.81 0.92 18.96
N GLY A 469 10.35 0.87 20.18
CA GLY A 469 10.54 -0.31 21.03
C GLY A 469 11.06 -1.61 20.39
N SER A 470 12.37 -1.75 20.20
CA SER A 470 13.03 -3.04 19.90
C SER A 470 13.22 -3.89 21.17
N MET A 471 12.16 -4.07 21.96
CA MET A 471 12.22 -4.67 23.30
C MET A 471 12.82 -6.09 23.31
N PHE A 472 12.67 -6.81 22.21
CA PHE A 472 13.16 -8.18 22.02
C PHE A 472 14.20 -8.30 20.89
N GLY A 473 14.82 -7.18 20.48
CA GLY A 473 15.79 -7.09 19.39
C GLY A 473 15.22 -6.48 18.10
N ARG A 474 16.07 -6.34 17.08
CA ARG A 474 15.72 -5.76 15.77
C ARG A 474 15.06 -6.81 14.88
N GLY A 475 13.75 -6.69 14.69
CA GLY A 475 12.95 -7.60 13.88
C GLY A 475 11.60 -7.02 13.47
N ILE A 476 10.80 -7.82 12.80
CA ILE A 476 9.43 -7.47 12.42
C ILE A 476 8.52 -7.81 13.59
N TYR A 477 7.84 -6.80 14.13
CA TYR A 477 6.90 -6.94 15.24
C TYR A 477 5.47 -7.03 14.69
N LEU A 478 4.76 -8.07 15.09
CA LEU A 478 3.35 -8.27 14.80
C LEU A 478 2.60 -8.65 16.08
N ALA A 479 1.28 -8.46 16.10
CA ALA A 479 0.46 -8.77 17.26
C ALA A 479 -0.71 -9.69 16.91
N GLU A 480 -1.15 -10.48 17.88
CA GLU A 480 -2.38 -11.28 17.75
C GLU A 480 -3.65 -10.44 17.98
N ASN A 481 -3.51 -9.28 18.61
CA ASN A 481 -4.58 -8.34 18.89
C ASN A 481 -4.57 -7.18 17.90
N ALA A 482 -5.67 -6.98 17.19
CA ALA A 482 -5.84 -5.83 16.29
C ALA A 482 -5.63 -4.50 17.04
N SER A 483 -6.11 -4.40 18.28
CA SER A 483 -5.96 -3.18 19.11
C SER A 483 -4.52 -2.88 19.52
N LYS A 484 -3.62 -3.89 19.57
CA LYS A 484 -2.19 -3.65 19.82
C LYS A 484 -1.53 -3.08 18.57
N SER A 485 -1.82 -3.67 17.42
CA SER A 485 -1.35 -3.13 16.15
C SER A 485 -1.88 -1.72 15.88
N ASP A 486 -3.13 -1.42 16.24
CA ASP A 486 -3.69 -0.06 16.15
C ASP A 486 -2.89 1.00 16.92
N GLU A 487 -2.16 0.64 17.99
CA GLU A 487 -1.29 1.59 18.70
C GLU A 487 -0.17 2.14 17.81
N TYR A 488 0.23 1.38 16.78
CA TYR A 488 1.21 1.78 15.79
C TYR A 488 0.59 2.31 14.49
N ALA A 489 -0.74 2.19 14.36
CA ALA A 489 -1.43 2.64 13.17
C ALA A 489 -1.58 4.15 13.15
N LYS A 490 -1.30 4.76 12.01
CA LYS A 490 -1.51 6.19 11.77
C LYS A 490 -2.60 6.37 10.71
N GLU A 491 -3.33 7.47 10.83
CA GLU A 491 -4.25 7.87 9.77
C GLU A 491 -3.47 8.18 8.50
N GLY A 492 -4.03 7.82 7.36
CA GLY A 492 -3.45 8.15 6.06
C GLY A 492 -3.73 9.59 5.66
N ALA A 493 -3.08 10.02 4.58
CA ALA A 493 -3.29 11.32 3.97
C ALA A 493 -4.19 11.19 2.73
N GLY A 494 -4.63 12.34 2.21
CA GLY A 494 -5.37 12.39 0.95
C GLY A 494 -6.63 11.50 0.96
N VAL A 495 -6.65 10.50 0.07
CA VAL A 495 -7.79 9.58 -0.10
C VAL A 495 -8.05 8.68 1.13
N TYR A 496 -7.08 8.59 2.03
CA TYR A 496 -7.17 7.83 3.27
C TYR A 496 -7.34 8.70 4.52
N LEU A 497 -7.69 9.99 4.35
CA LEU A 497 -7.91 10.89 5.48
C LEU A 497 -9.00 10.33 6.42
N GLY A 498 -8.68 10.23 7.72
CA GLY A 498 -9.56 9.63 8.73
C GLY A 498 -9.66 8.10 8.66
N LEU A 499 -8.89 7.46 7.78
CA LEU A 499 -8.76 6.01 7.69
C LEU A 499 -7.38 5.58 8.19
N CYS A 500 -7.37 4.52 8.98
CA CYS A 500 -6.15 3.83 9.39
C CYS A 500 -5.95 2.59 8.52
N ALA A 501 -4.72 2.08 8.50
CA ALA A 501 -4.43 0.77 7.91
C ALA A 501 -3.66 -0.12 8.87
N MET A 502 -3.90 -1.43 8.73
CA MET A 502 -3.02 -2.45 9.25
C MET A 502 -2.92 -3.58 8.24
N LEU A 503 -1.79 -4.28 8.26
CA LEU A 503 -1.60 -5.50 7.48
C LEU A 503 -2.09 -6.69 8.29
N LEU A 504 -2.70 -7.65 7.61
CA LEU A 504 -2.91 -9.00 8.11
C LEU A 504 -1.95 -9.93 7.39
N CYS A 505 -0.95 -10.42 8.11
CA CYS A 505 0.17 -11.16 7.54
C CYS A 505 0.06 -12.65 7.84
N ARG A 506 0.36 -13.50 6.85
CA ARG A 506 0.70 -14.92 7.09
C ARG A 506 2.10 -14.98 7.66
N CYS A 507 2.26 -15.67 8.78
CA CYS A 507 3.51 -15.75 9.51
C CYS A 507 3.86 -17.20 9.79
N ALA A 508 5.01 -17.67 9.30
CA ALA A 508 5.55 -19.00 9.62
C ALA A 508 6.34 -18.90 10.94
N MET A 509 5.70 -19.21 12.08
CA MET A 509 6.29 -18.97 13.40
C MET A 509 7.33 -20.02 13.80
N GLY A 510 7.25 -21.24 13.27
CA GLY A 510 8.13 -22.35 13.62
C GLY A 510 8.12 -22.66 15.10
N GLU A 511 9.30 -22.96 15.65
CA GLU A 511 9.45 -23.14 17.09
C GLU A 511 9.55 -21.76 17.78
N VAL A 512 8.62 -21.49 18.70
CA VAL A 512 8.41 -20.17 19.29
C VAL A 512 9.07 -20.09 20.66
N LEU A 513 10.00 -19.15 20.84
CA LEU A 513 10.55 -18.83 22.17
C LEU A 513 9.64 -17.83 22.88
N THR A 514 9.06 -18.20 24.01
CA THR A 514 8.26 -17.27 24.83
C THR A 514 9.14 -16.59 25.88
N VAL A 515 9.11 -15.26 25.92
CA VAL A 515 9.86 -14.43 26.88
C VAL A 515 8.94 -13.40 27.52
N SER A 516 9.16 -13.11 28.80
CA SER A 516 8.40 -12.10 29.55
C SER A 516 9.21 -10.84 29.87
N GLN A 517 10.54 -10.92 29.74
CA GLN A 517 11.47 -9.83 30.06
C GLN A 517 12.12 -9.27 28.79
N PRO A 518 12.30 -7.95 28.68
CA PRO A 518 13.06 -7.32 27.60
C PRO A 518 14.50 -7.85 27.49
N GLY A 519 15.05 -7.88 26.29
CA GLY A 519 16.44 -8.26 26.03
C GLY A 519 16.71 -8.47 24.54
N ASP A 520 17.99 -8.49 24.14
CA ASP A 520 18.33 -8.91 22.77
C ASP A 520 18.27 -10.44 22.67
N ILE A 521 17.17 -10.94 22.10
CA ILE A 521 16.92 -12.37 21.95
C ILE A 521 17.37 -12.86 20.56
N GLN A 522 17.87 -11.97 19.70
CA GLN A 522 18.18 -12.30 18.32
C GLN A 522 19.24 -13.41 18.20
N GLU A 523 20.28 -13.40 19.05
CA GLU A 523 21.29 -14.45 19.07
C GLU A 523 20.73 -15.82 19.47
N THR A 524 19.75 -15.85 20.38
CA THR A 524 19.12 -17.10 20.82
C THR A 524 18.33 -17.74 19.68
N VAL A 525 17.65 -16.94 18.86
CA VAL A 525 16.98 -17.43 17.65
C VAL A 525 18.00 -17.86 16.61
N ARG A 526 19.07 -17.09 16.40
CA ARG A 526 20.16 -17.42 15.45
C ARG A 526 20.90 -18.71 15.81
N ALA A 527 20.96 -19.07 17.09
CA ALA A 527 21.51 -20.36 17.54
C ALA A 527 20.71 -21.57 17.02
N GLY A 528 19.53 -21.35 16.43
CA GLY A 528 18.79 -22.32 15.64
C GLY A 528 17.71 -23.08 16.42
N GLY A 529 17.69 -22.97 17.76
CA GLY A 529 16.70 -23.62 18.61
C GLY A 529 15.26 -23.15 18.32
N TYR A 530 15.11 -21.87 17.99
CA TYR A 530 13.83 -21.21 17.74
C TYR A 530 13.82 -20.52 16.37
N ASP A 531 12.63 -20.12 15.91
CA ASP A 531 12.44 -19.42 14.62
C ASP A 531 11.79 -18.05 14.81
N SER A 532 10.97 -17.89 15.86
CA SER A 532 10.35 -16.63 16.24
C SER A 532 10.29 -16.48 17.77
N VAL A 533 10.00 -15.27 18.23
CA VAL A 533 9.86 -14.95 19.65
C VAL A 533 8.44 -14.48 19.93
N CYS A 534 7.84 -14.95 21.02
CA CYS A 534 6.65 -14.35 21.61
C CYS A 534 7.06 -13.55 22.86
N GLY A 535 6.92 -12.23 22.79
CA GLY A 535 6.99 -11.34 23.94
C GLY A 535 5.66 -11.36 24.69
N ASP A 536 5.58 -12.14 25.78
CA ASP A 536 4.36 -12.31 26.56
C ASP A 536 4.23 -11.22 27.65
N ARG A 537 3.94 -10.00 27.19
CA ARG A 537 3.63 -8.87 28.08
C ARG A 537 2.21 -8.97 28.66
N LEU A 538 1.36 -9.86 28.13
CA LEU A 538 0.09 -10.19 28.75
C LEU A 538 0.33 -10.87 30.11
N ALA A 539 1.20 -11.87 30.17
CA ALA A 539 1.60 -12.49 31.44
C ALA A 539 2.42 -11.55 32.32
N ALA A 540 3.34 -10.76 31.74
CA ALA A 540 4.25 -9.92 32.50
C ALA A 540 3.63 -8.62 33.05
N ALA A 541 2.68 -8.03 32.32
CA ALA A 541 2.16 -6.69 32.58
C ALA A 541 0.65 -6.54 32.30
N GLY A 542 -0.06 -7.61 31.96
CA GLY A 542 -1.50 -7.58 31.70
C GLY A 542 -1.90 -6.88 30.39
N THR A 543 -0.96 -6.72 29.45
CA THR A 543 -1.21 -6.01 28.17
C THR A 543 -1.41 -6.99 27.01
N PHE A 544 -0.44 -7.11 26.11
CA PHE A 544 -0.56 -7.79 24.83
C PHE A 544 0.59 -8.76 24.60
N ARG A 545 0.36 -9.78 23.77
CA ARG A 545 1.44 -10.62 23.24
C ARG A 545 1.84 -10.12 21.87
N GLU A 546 3.14 -10.00 21.66
CA GLU A 546 3.73 -9.59 20.38
C GLU A 546 4.67 -10.68 19.90
N MET A 547 4.71 -10.87 18.60
CA MET A 547 5.53 -11.86 17.93
C MET A 547 6.59 -11.14 17.11
N VAL A 548 7.83 -11.60 17.25
CA VAL A 548 9.00 -11.00 16.61
C VAL A 548 9.64 -11.99 15.67
N PHE A 549 9.84 -11.56 14.44
CA PHE A 549 10.46 -12.33 13.36
C PHE A 549 11.77 -11.67 12.95
N PHE A 550 12.81 -12.48 12.77
CA PHE A 550 14.16 -12.02 12.42
C PHE A 550 14.54 -12.35 10.97
N ASN A 551 13.61 -12.93 10.21
CA ASN A 551 13.74 -13.20 8.78
C ASN A 551 12.50 -12.63 8.07
N GLU A 552 12.73 -11.80 7.05
CA GLU A 552 11.68 -11.20 6.21
C GLU A 552 10.82 -12.24 5.51
N GLU A 553 11.42 -13.38 5.13
CA GLU A 553 10.74 -14.45 4.41
C GLU A 553 9.80 -15.27 5.31
N ALA A 554 9.84 -15.06 6.63
CA ALA A 554 8.92 -15.68 7.56
C ALA A 554 7.53 -15.01 7.58
N VAL A 555 7.38 -13.86 6.90
CA VAL A 555 6.17 -13.02 6.95
C VAL A 555 5.74 -12.64 5.53
N TYR A 556 4.48 -12.90 5.19
CA TYR A 556 3.85 -12.48 3.95
C TYR A 556 2.64 -11.60 4.24
N ALA A 557 2.68 -10.34 3.81
CA ALA A 557 1.56 -9.41 3.92
C ALA A 557 0.48 -9.80 2.91
N GLU A 558 -0.59 -10.45 3.38
CA GLU A 558 -1.62 -10.99 2.48
C GLU A 558 -2.81 -10.07 2.31
N PHE A 559 -3.20 -9.35 3.36
CA PHE A 559 -4.29 -8.37 3.28
C PHE A 559 -3.86 -7.03 3.85
N ILE A 560 -4.31 -5.95 3.19
CA ILE A 560 -4.33 -4.61 3.74
C ILE A 560 -5.75 -4.35 4.25
N VAL A 561 -5.89 -4.06 5.53
CA VAL A 561 -7.17 -3.75 6.15
C VAL A 561 -7.26 -2.25 6.38
N ILE A 562 -8.19 -1.60 5.70
CA ILE A 562 -8.51 -0.19 5.86
C ILE A 562 -9.68 -0.07 6.84
N TYR A 563 -9.57 0.77 7.86
CA TYR A 563 -10.59 0.87 8.90
C TYR A 563 -10.67 2.26 9.52
N THR A 564 -11.78 2.52 10.20
CA THR A 564 -11.99 3.68 11.07
C THR A 564 -11.99 3.23 12.53
N ARG A 565 -11.52 4.09 13.44
CA ARG A 565 -11.61 3.87 14.88
C ARG A 565 -13.01 4.22 15.37
N VAL A 566 -13.54 3.42 16.29
CA VAL A 566 -14.81 3.68 16.98
C VAL A 566 -14.50 4.17 18.38
N PHE A 567 -14.99 5.35 18.70
CA PHE A 567 -14.93 5.96 20.02
C PHE A 567 -16.35 6.16 20.56
N GLU A 568 -16.50 6.31 21.87
CA GLU A 568 -17.77 6.76 22.50
C GLU A 568 -18.25 8.09 21.95
#